data_AF-A0A7C4N826-F1
#
_entry.id   AF-A0A7C4N826-F1
#
_cell.length_a   1.000
_cell.length_b   1.000
_cell.length_c   1.000
_cell.angle_alpha   90.00
_cell.angle_beta   90.00
_cell.angle_gamma   90.00
#
_symmetry.space_group_name_H-M   'P 1'
#
loop_
_entity.id
_entity.type
_entity.pdbx_description
1 polymer ?
#
loop_
_entity_poly.entity_id
_entity_poly.type
_entity_poly.pdbx_seq_one_letter_code
_entity_poly.pdbx_strand_id
1 'polypeptide(L)'
;VVAPWLAPVFMRLGAEGLGNSIYFIYQFFCHQLPERSFFLFGPQPMYSLAQIGAAWPVADPNVLRQFVGSADFGWKVAYSDRMVSMYTGLWLASIGFAAFRRRIRPLPIWGYALLLLPMLIDGGTHFLSDLLAAPDWGAGFRDTNAWLAQLTGGALPPEFYAGSALGSFNSIMRLLTGALFGAATVWFAWPYVDGAFGEIKEDLAAKIAGLRKA
;
A
#
# COMPACT_ATOMS: atom_id res chain seq x y z
N VAL A 1 -9.67 -2.74 2.43
CA VAL A 1 -9.69 -1.49 1.63
C VAL A 1 -10.36 -0.33 2.36
N VAL A 2 -11.62 -0.45 2.81
CA VAL A 2 -12.39 0.72 3.30
C VAL A 2 -11.97 1.23 4.69
N ALA A 3 -11.80 0.34 5.68
CA ALA A 3 -11.61 0.77 7.08
C ALA A 3 -10.48 1.79 7.33
N PRO A 4 -9.28 1.70 6.71
CA PRO A 4 -8.24 2.71 6.86
C PRO A 4 -8.64 4.14 6.45
N TRP A 5 -9.58 4.26 5.51
CA TRP A 5 -10.11 5.55 5.04
C TRP A 5 -11.14 6.14 6.00
N LEU A 6 -11.71 5.34 6.91
CA LEU A 6 -12.63 5.84 7.92
C LEU A 6 -11.90 6.52 9.08
N ALA A 7 -10.61 6.25 9.30
CA ALA A 7 -9.82 6.94 10.31
C ALA A 7 -9.90 8.47 10.18
N PRO A 8 -9.52 9.08 9.04
CA PRO A 8 -9.59 10.53 8.90
C PRO A 8 -11.03 11.08 8.95
N VAL A 9 -12.03 10.30 8.56
CA VAL A 9 -13.45 10.68 8.67
C VAL A 9 -13.86 10.82 10.13
N PHE A 10 -13.53 9.84 10.97
CA PHE A 10 -13.83 9.92 12.40
C PHE A 10 -13.06 11.05 13.10
N MET A 11 -11.81 11.28 12.72
CA MET A 11 -11.04 12.41 13.23
C MET A 11 -11.71 13.74 12.87
N ARG A 12 -12.16 13.91 11.62
CA ARG A 12 -12.87 15.12 11.17
C ARG A 12 -14.17 15.37 11.93
N LEU A 13 -14.89 14.30 12.30
CA LEU A 13 -16.16 14.38 13.03
C LEU A 13 -15.99 14.54 14.55
N GLY A 14 -14.77 14.59 15.06
CA GLY A 14 -14.49 14.65 16.51
C GLY A 14 -14.66 13.30 17.23
N ALA A 15 -14.91 12.21 16.50
CA ALA A 15 -14.99 10.85 17.04
C ALA A 15 -13.58 10.24 17.18
N GLU A 16 -12.68 10.94 17.87
CA GLU A 16 -11.25 10.63 17.91
C GLU A 16 -10.95 9.21 18.40
N GLY A 17 -11.71 8.69 19.38
CA GLY A 17 -11.54 7.34 19.88
C GLY A 17 -11.71 6.26 18.79
N LEU A 18 -12.64 6.45 17.85
CA LEU A 18 -12.83 5.55 16.72
C LEU A 18 -11.70 5.69 15.70
N GLY A 19 -11.31 6.92 15.37
CA GLY A 19 -10.20 7.19 14.46
C GLY A 19 -8.88 6.59 14.95
N ASN A 20 -8.55 6.85 16.21
CA ASN A 20 -7.35 6.34 16.88
C ASN A 20 -7.36 4.82 17.02
N SER A 21 -8.52 4.19 17.20
CA SER A 21 -8.63 2.73 17.20
C SER A 21 -8.28 2.13 15.83
N ILE A 22 -8.69 2.78 14.73
CA ILE A 22 -8.31 2.35 13.38
C ILE A 22 -6.82 2.55 13.14
N TYR A 23 -6.25 3.71 13.48
CA TYR A 23 -4.81 3.93 13.40
C TYR A 23 -4.05 2.87 14.20
N PHE A 24 -4.50 2.58 15.43
CA PHE A 24 -3.89 1.58 16.31
C PHE A 24 -3.89 0.19 15.70
N ILE A 25 -5.03 -0.29 15.19
CA ILE A 25 -5.13 -1.61 14.57
C ILE A 25 -4.21 -1.70 13.34
N TYR A 26 -4.25 -0.69 12.48
CA TYR A 26 -3.50 -0.73 11.23
C TYR A 26 -1.99 -0.53 11.39
N GLN A 27 -1.52 -0.11 12.57
CA GLN A 27 -0.10 0.16 12.80
C GLN A 27 0.75 -1.12 12.83
N PHE A 28 0.11 -2.26 13.06
CA PHE A 28 0.73 -3.60 13.02
C PHE A 28 0.91 -4.12 11.59
N PHE A 29 0.19 -3.54 10.63
CA PHE A 29 0.25 -3.94 9.23
C PHE A 29 1.04 -2.94 8.39
N CYS A 30 1.00 -1.65 8.76
CA CYS A 30 1.65 -0.56 8.06
C CYS A 30 2.33 0.38 9.06
N HIS A 31 3.52 0.87 8.72
CA HIS A 31 4.23 1.87 9.54
C HIS A 31 3.50 3.23 9.60
N GLN A 32 2.59 3.52 8.65
CA GLN A 32 1.77 4.74 8.59
C GLN A 32 2.58 6.05 8.69
N LEU A 33 3.71 6.12 7.99
CA LEU A 33 4.52 7.34 8.00
C LEU A 33 3.78 8.45 7.25
N PRO A 34 3.64 9.65 7.85
CA PRO A 34 2.80 10.72 7.31
C PRO A 34 3.25 11.20 5.93
N GLU A 35 4.55 11.34 5.67
CA GLU A 35 5.10 11.78 4.38
C GLU A 35 4.91 10.76 3.24
N ARG A 36 4.41 9.56 3.57
CA ARG A 36 4.10 8.47 2.63
C ARG A 36 2.63 8.05 2.72
N SER A 37 1.76 8.87 3.32
CA SER A 37 0.32 8.57 3.50
C SER A 37 -0.54 9.64 2.86
N PHE A 38 -1.74 9.27 2.40
CA PHE A 38 -2.72 10.23 1.91
C PHE A 38 -3.39 10.97 3.07
N PHE A 39 -3.76 12.24 2.88
CA PHE A 39 -4.51 13.06 3.82
C PHE A 39 -5.87 13.45 3.26
N LEU A 40 -6.88 13.49 4.13
CA LEU A 40 -8.22 14.00 3.84
C LEU A 40 -8.52 15.21 4.72
N PHE A 41 -9.40 16.08 4.22
CA PHE A 41 -9.89 17.27 4.92
C PHE A 41 -8.82 18.34 5.21
N GLY A 42 -7.71 18.29 4.48
CA GLY A 42 -6.68 19.33 4.46
C GLY A 42 -6.45 19.87 3.04
N PRO A 43 -5.58 20.88 2.89
CA PRO A 43 -5.31 21.54 1.62
C PRO A 43 -4.57 20.66 0.60
N GLN A 44 -3.80 19.65 1.03
CA GLN A 44 -3.04 18.77 0.15
C GLN A 44 -3.32 17.29 0.43
N PRO A 45 -3.32 16.42 -0.60
CA PRO A 45 -3.54 15.00 -0.43
C PRO A 45 -2.33 14.27 0.14
N MET A 46 -1.14 14.85 0.10
CA MET A 46 0.11 14.34 0.71
C MET A 46 1.01 15.53 1.04
N TYR A 47 1.82 15.41 2.08
CA TYR A 47 2.78 16.44 2.50
C TYR A 47 4.20 15.89 2.50
N SER A 48 5.17 16.74 2.16
CA SER A 48 6.59 16.42 2.27
C SER A 48 7.03 16.33 3.72
N LEU A 49 8.15 15.63 3.96
CA LEU A 49 8.75 15.52 5.29
C LEU A 49 9.10 16.91 5.86
N ALA A 50 9.52 17.86 5.03
CA ALA A 50 9.81 19.23 5.44
C ALA A 50 8.56 19.98 5.91
N GLN A 51 7.42 19.83 5.21
CA GLN A 51 6.16 20.43 5.62
C GLN A 51 5.69 19.85 6.96
N ILE A 52 5.80 18.53 7.15
CA ILE A 52 5.46 17.88 8.42
C ILE A 52 6.43 18.33 9.53
N GLY A 53 7.72 18.46 9.22
CA GLY A 53 8.77 18.92 10.12
C GLY A 53 8.56 20.33 10.68
N ALA A 54 7.77 21.17 10.00
CA ALA A 54 7.39 22.49 10.52
C ALA A 54 6.38 22.40 11.67
N ALA A 55 5.65 21.28 11.81
CA ALA A 55 4.58 21.09 12.80
C ALA A 55 4.83 19.91 13.76
N TRP A 56 5.74 18.98 13.42
CA TRP A 56 5.96 17.75 14.18
C TRP A 56 7.43 17.27 14.09
N PRO A 57 8.01 16.66 15.14
CA PRO A 57 9.37 16.10 15.08
C PRO A 57 9.52 15.00 14.03
N VAL A 58 10.55 15.11 13.19
CA VAL A 58 10.81 14.18 12.07
C VAL A 58 12.05 13.30 12.25
N ALA A 59 12.88 13.56 13.27
CA ALA A 59 14.16 12.87 13.46
C ALA A 59 14.02 11.39 13.83
N ASP A 60 13.02 11.04 14.66
CA ASP A 60 12.74 9.66 15.05
C ASP A 60 11.50 9.14 14.29
N PRO A 61 11.61 8.08 13.47
CA PRO A 61 10.46 7.51 12.76
C PRO A 61 9.36 7.01 13.70
N ASN A 62 9.68 6.60 14.93
CA ASN A 62 8.69 6.17 15.93
C ASN A 62 7.87 7.34 16.49
N VAL A 63 8.45 8.54 16.53
CA VAL A 63 7.74 9.78 16.88
C VAL A 63 7.00 10.31 15.65
N LEU A 64 7.63 10.28 14.48
CA LEU A 64 7.06 10.76 13.23
C LEU A 64 5.74 10.05 12.87
N ARG A 65 5.68 8.72 13.01
CA ARG A 65 4.45 7.94 12.75
C ARG A 65 3.26 8.31 13.64
N GLN A 66 3.50 8.96 14.80
CA GLN A 66 2.44 9.42 15.69
C GLN A 66 1.69 10.64 15.16
N PHE A 67 2.28 11.36 14.19
CA PHE A 67 1.57 12.43 13.50
C PHE A 67 0.45 11.83 12.63
N VAL A 68 -0.78 11.85 13.16
CA VAL A 68 -1.99 11.40 12.45
C VAL A 68 -2.66 12.52 11.65
N GLY A 69 -2.31 13.78 11.92
CA GLY A 69 -2.85 14.97 11.26
C GLY A 69 -3.27 16.07 12.23
N SER A 70 -3.81 17.14 11.69
CA SER A 70 -4.31 18.31 12.44
C SER A 70 -5.39 19.03 11.62
N ALA A 71 -5.97 20.09 12.17
CA ALA A 71 -6.92 20.94 11.41
C ALA A 71 -6.29 21.56 10.15
N ASP A 72 -4.99 21.89 10.19
CA ASP A 72 -4.27 22.53 9.08
C ASP A 72 -3.85 21.53 8.00
N PHE A 73 -3.49 20.31 8.39
CA PHE A 73 -3.03 19.26 7.46
C PHE A 73 -4.18 18.36 6.97
N GLY A 74 -5.31 18.37 7.69
CA GLY A 74 -6.26 17.26 7.63
C GLY A 74 -5.71 16.03 8.37
N TRP A 75 -6.32 14.88 8.15
CA TRP A 75 -5.94 13.62 8.79
C TRP A 75 -5.54 12.57 7.77
N LYS A 76 -4.52 11.79 8.12
CA LYS A 76 -3.99 10.77 7.22
C LYS A 76 -4.90 9.54 7.12
N VAL A 77 -4.87 8.85 6.01
CA VAL A 77 -5.41 7.49 5.90
C VAL A 77 -4.54 6.59 6.79
N ALA A 78 -5.14 5.60 7.47
CA ALA A 78 -4.40 4.66 8.32
C ALA A 78 -3.55 3.63 7.53
N TYR A 79 -3.01 4.04 6.38
CA TYR A 79 -2.13 3.29 5.48
C TYR A 79 -1.19 4.24 4.74
N SER A 80 -0.03 3.71 4.37
CA SER A 80 0.82 4.34 3.36
C SER A 80 0.19 4.22 1.97
N ASP A 81 0.66 5.07 1.06
CA ASP A 81 0.30 5.07 -0.36
C ASP A 81 0.49 3.68 -1.01
N ARG A 82 1.60 3.00 -0.72
CA ARG A 82 1.87 1.61 -1.15
C ARG A 82 0.80 0.64 -0.66
N MET A 83 0.42 0.71 0.62
CA MET A 83 -0.58 -0.20 1.19
C MET A 83 -1.96 0.06 0.61
N VAL A 84 -2.30 1.34 0.38
CA VAL A 84 -3.51 1.72 -0.33
C VAL A 84 -3.54 1.10 -1.73
N SER A 85 -2.47 1.25 -2.53
CA SER A 85 -2.46 0.69 -3.90
C SER A 85 -2.46 -0.83 -3.91
N MET A 86 -1.74 -1.46 -2.97
CA MET A 86 -1.67 -2.92 -2.84
C MET A 86 -3.03 -3.54 -2.55
N TYR A 87 -3.72 -3.09 -1.51
CA TYR A 87 -5.03 -3.66 -1.15
C TYR A 87 -6.14 -3.25 -2.12
N THR A 88 -6.08 -2.05 -2.70
CA THR A 88 -7.04 -1.62 -3.72
C THR A 88 -6.85 -2.42 -5.01
N GLY A 89 -5.59 -2.63 -5.42
CA GLY A 89 -5.24 -3.48 -6.56
C GLY A 89 -5.71 -4.92 -6.38
N LEU A 90 -5.50 -5.49 -5.19
CA LEU A 90 -6.03 -6.81 -4.83
C LEU A 90 -7.56 -6.84 -4.95
N TRP A 91 -8.26 -5.87 -4.36
CA TRP A 91 -9.72 -5.83 -4.40
C TRP A 91 -10.29 -5.68 -5.82
N LEU A 92 -9.74 -4.77 -6.63
CA LEU A 92 -10.14 -4.60 -8.03
C LEU A 92 -9.82 -5.84 -8.87
N ALA A 93 -8.67 -6.46 -8.66
CA ALA A 93 -8.31 -7.70 -9.33
C ALA A 93 -9.25 -8.85 -8.93
N SER A 94 -9.70 -8.93 -7.67
CA SER A 94 -10.70 -9.92 -7.24
C SER A 94 -12.03 -9.73 -7.95
N ILE A 95 -12.49 -8.48 -8.12
CA ILE A 95 -13.69 -8.17 -8.92
C ILE A 95 -13.50 -8.58 -10.38
N GLY A 96 -12.35 -8.23 -10.96
CA GLY A 96 -11.99 -8.64 -12.32
C GLY A 96 -11.95 -10.16 -12.48
N PHE A 97 -11.36 -10.88 -11.53
CA PHE A 97 -11.36 -12.33 -11.51
C PHE A 97 -12.79 -12.87 -11.46
N ALA A 98 -13.66 -12.37 -10.59
CA ALA A 98 -15.04 -12.84 -10.53
C ALA A 98 -15.77 -12.71 -11.88
N ALA A 99 -15.52 -11.62 -12.62
CA ALA A 99 -16.09 -11.40 -13.95
C ALA A 99 -15.49 -12.31 -15.04
N PHE A 100 -14.19 -12.64 -14.95
CA PHE A 100 -13.46 -13.32 -16.03
C PHE A 100 -12.91 -14.71 -15.67
N ARG A 101 -13.23 -15.26 -14.50
CA ARG A 101 -12.65 -16.51 -13.95
C ARG A 101 -12.71 -17.71 -14.90
N ARG A 102 -13.72 -17.79 -15.75
CA ARG A 102 -13.87 -18.87 -16.76
C ARG A 102 -12.85 -18.80 -17.91
N ARG A 103 -12.19 -17.65 -18.09
CA ARG A 103 -11.20 -17.40 -19.15
C ARG A 103 -9.78 -17.26 -18.64
N ILE A 104 -9.61 -17.01 -17.34
CA ILE A 104 -8.31 -16.79 -16.72
C ILE A 104 -7.62 -18.14 -16.51
N ARG A 105 -6.42 -18.29 -17.05
CA ARG A 105 -5.55 -19.43 -16.73
C ARG A 105 -4.76 -19.14 -15.45
N PRO A 106 -4.52 -20.14 -14.59
CA PRO A 106 -3.68 -19.97 -13.41
C PRO A 106 -2.30 -19.43 -13.78
N LEU A 107 -1.83 -18.43 -13.03
CA LEU A 107 -0.48 -17.93 -13.17
C LEU A 107 0.48 -18.98 -12.58
N PRO A 108 1.48 -19.48 -13.34
CA PRO A 108 2.47 -20.39 -12.76
C PRO A 108 3.33 -19.64 -11.71
N ILE A 109 3.86 -20.38 -10.74
CA ILE A 109 4.60 -19.79 -9.61
C ILE A 109 5.79 -18.91 -10.04
N TRP A 110 6.47 -19.24 -11.14
CA TRP A 110 7.56 -18.42 -11.67
C TRP A 110 7.06 -17.10 -12.26
N GLY A 111 5.87 -17.10 -12.88
CA GLY A 111 5.23 -15.89 -13.38
C GLY A 111 4.79 -14.99 -12.23
N TYR A 112 4.29 -15.60 -11.15
CA TYR A 112 3.99 -14.87 -9.91
C TYR A 112 5.25 -14.26 -9.29
N ALA A 113 6.33 -15.04 -9.17
CA ALA A 113 7.61 -14.55 -8.67
C ALA A 113 8.16 -13.37 -9.51
N LEU A 114 8.03 -13.43 -10.83
CA LEU A 114 8.44 -12.35 -11.73
C LEU A 114 7.60 -11.07 -11.50
N LEU A 115 6.29 -11.18 -11.33
CA LEU A 115 5.41 -10.02 -11.07
C LEU A 115 5.55 -9.46 -9.65
N LEU A 116 6.03 -10.26 -8.70
CA LEU A 116 6.40 -9.81 -7.35
C LEU A 116 7.70 -9.02 -7.32
N LEU A 117 8.63 -9.30 -8.24
CA LEU A 117 9.98 -8.76 -8.21
C LEU A 117 10.05 -7.22 -8.16
N PRO A 118 9.24 -6.44 -8.91
CA PRO A 118 9.27 -4.98 -8.82
C PRO A 118 8.94 -4.45 -7.42
N MET A 119 7.96 -5.03 -6.74
CA MET A 119 7.63 -4.68 -5.35
C MET A 119 8.77 -5.05 -4.40
N LEU A 120 9.39 -6.21 -4.60
CA LEU A 120 10.52 -6.63 -3.76
C LEU A 120 11.71 -5.66 -3.89
N ILE A 121 12.01 -5.21 -5.10
CA ILE A 121 13.09 -4.23 -5.35
C ILE A 121 12.70 -2.86 -4.79
N ASP A 122 11.51 -2.35 -5.08
CA ASP A 122 11.06 -1.04 -4.59
C ASP A 122 10.99 -1.01 -3.05
N GLY A 123 10.35 -2.03 -2.45
CA GLY A 123 10.24 -2.19 -1.01
C GLY A 123 11.60 -2.38 -0.33
N GLY A 124 12.43 -3.28 -0.88
CA GLY A 124 13.74 -3.59 -0.34
C GLY A 124 14.71 -2.42 -0.41
N THR A 125 14.72 -1.67 -1.52
CA THR A 125 15.58 -0.48 -1.64
C THR A 125 15.13 0.67 -0.75
N HIS A 126 13.82 0.87 -0.56
CA HIS A 126 13.32 1.83 0.44
C HIS A 126 13.71 1.42 1.86
N PHE A 127 13.52 0.14 2.22
CA PHE A 127 13.92 -0.37 3.53
C PHE A 127 15.43 -0.21 3.77
N LEU A 128 16.26 -0.56 2.78
CA LEU A 128 17.71 -0.41 2.88
C LEU A 128 18.12 1.06 2.97
N SER A 129 17.48 1.94 2.19
CA SER A 129 17.72 3.39 2.25
C SER A 129 17.43 3.94 3.64
N ASP A 130 16.28 3.59 4.20
CA ASP A 130 15.86 4.05 5.53
C ASP A 130 16.78 3.48 6.62
N LEU A 131 17.22 2.23 6.48
CA LEU A 131 18.14 1.57 7.42
C LEU A 131 19.55 2.17 7.41
N LEU A 132 20.09 2.45 6.23
CA LEU A 132 21.45 3.03 6.08
C LEU A 132 21.49 4.52 6.41
N ALA A 133 20.35 5.21 6.33
CA ALA A 133 20.24 6.61 6.70
C ALA A 133 20.24 6.81 8.23
N ALA A 134 19.95 5.78 9.04
CA ALA A 134 19.89 5.93 10.49
C ALA A 134 21.26 6.38 11.07
N PRO A 135 21.29 7.44 11.91
CA PRO A 135 20.16 8.06 12.62
C PRO A 135 19.42 9.19 11.87
N ASP A 136 19.90 9.62 10.71
CA ASP A 136 19.40 10.77 9.95
C ASP A 136 18.21 10.41 9.05
N TRP A 137 17.02 10.29 9.64
CA TRP A 137 15.79 9.97 8.90
C TRP A 137 15.53 10.95 7.75
N GLY A 138 15.23 10.42 6.56
CA GLY A 138 14.97 11.21 5.36
C GLY A 138 16.23 11.66 4.60
N ALA A 139 17.41 11.16 4.96
CA ALA A 139 18.68 11.43 4.27
C ALA A 139 19.19 10.26 3.41
N GLY A 140 18.37 9.23 3.19
CA GLY A 140 18.77 8.03 2.46
C GLY A 140 18.89 8.24 0.94
N PHE A 141 19.51 7.29 0.25
CA PHE A 141 19.72 7.39 -1.21
C PHE A 141 18.41 7.38 -2.01
N ARG A 142 17.32 6.82 -1.45
CA ARG A 142 15.98 6.90 -2.03
C ARG A 142 15.32 8.25 -1.75
N ASP A 143 15.73 9.01 -0.74
CA ASP A 143 15.15 10.33 -0.46
C ASP A 143 15.59 11.38 -1.50
N THR A 144 16.80 11.25 -2.07
CA THR A 144 17.27 12.15 -3.13
C THR A 144 17.13 11.56 -4.53
N ASN A 145 17.21 10.23 -4.65
CA ASN A 145 17.35 9.51 -5.93
C ASN A 145 18.42 10.12 -6.86
N ALA A 146 19.54 10.58 -6.31
CA ALA A 146 20.64 11.15 -7.09
C ALA A 146 21.15 10.21 -8.19
N TRP A 147 21.11 8.89 -7.92
CA TRP A 147 21.42 7.84 -8.90
C TRP A 147 20.51 7.90 -10.13
N LEU A 148 19.23 8.21 -9.95
CA LEU A 148 18.25 8.30 -11.03
C LEU A 148 18.43 9.61 -11.82
N ALA A 149 18.71 10.70 -11.11
CA ALA A 149 19.06 11.98 -11.73
C ALA A 149 20.30 11.84 -12.61
N GLN A 150 21.34 11.13 -12.14
CA GLN A 150 22.54 10.83 -12.92
C GLN A 150 22.23 10.00 -14.16
N LEU A 151 21.44 8.92 -14.02
CA LEU A 151 21.07 8.04 -15.11
C LEU A 151 20.27 8.75 -16.21
N THR A 152 19.43 9.71 -15.82
CA THR A 152 18.54 10.45 -16.73
C THR A 152 19.12 11.78 -17.20
N GLY A 153 20.35 12.12 -16.78
CA GLY A 153 20.97 13.43 -17.07
C GLY A 153 20.20 14.61 -16.50
N GLY A 154 19.40 14.41 -15.44
CA GLY A 154 18.56 15.45 -14.83
C GLY A 154 17.45 15.97 -15.74
N ALA A 155 16.95 15.14 -16.67
CA ALA A 155 15.95 15.56 -17.64
C ALA A 155 14.57 15.92 -17.06
N LEU A 156 14.28 15.53 -15.82
CA LEU A 156 13.01 15.78 -15.13
C LEU A 156 13.15 16.86 -14.03
N PRO A 157 12.05 17.42 -13.53
CA PRO A 157 12.11 18.40 -12.45
C PRO A 157 12.72 17.82 -11.15
N PRO A 158 13.41 18.62 -10.32
CA PRO A 158 14.01 18.14 -9.06
C PRO A 158 13.03 17.43 -8.12
N GLU A 159 11.79 17.89 -8.06
CA GLU A 159 10.69 17.31 -7.26
C GLU A 159 10.25 15.92 -7.75
N PHE A 160 10.55 15.55 -8.99
CA PHE A 160 10.36 14.18 -9.46
C PHE A 160 11.37 13.23 -8.80
N TYR A 161 12.63 13.64 -8.68
CA TYR A 161 13.67 12.78 -8.14
C TYR A 161 13.62 12.70 -6.61
N ALA A 162 13.49 13.85 -5.94
CA ALA A 162 13.63 13.93 -4.49
C ALA A 162 12.30 13.83 -3.74
N GLY A 163 12.33 13.16 -2.59
CA GLY A 163 11.26 13.11 -1.61
C GLY A 163 10.17 12.07 -1.88
N SER A 164 9.13 12.13 -1.05
CA SER A 164 8.00 11.19 -1.05
C SER A 164 6.67 11.81 -1.49
N ALA A 165 6.71 13.04 -1.99
CA ALA A 165 5.53 13.78 -2.43
C ALA A 165 4.79 13.06 -3.57
N LEU A 166 3.48 13.29 -3.65
CA LEU A 166 2.66 12.73 -4.72
C LEU A 166 3.20 13.17 -6.09
N GLY A 167 3.45 12.21 -6.98
CA GLY A 167 4.05 12.46 -8.29
C GLY A 167 5.59 12.36 -8.34
N SER A 168 6.27 12.23 -7.19
CA SER A 168 7.70 11.88 -7.20
C SER A 168 7.91 10.43 -7.67
N PHE A 169 9.12 10.13 -8.11
CA PHE A 169 9.54 8.78 -8.50
C PHE A 169 9.21 7.75 -7.42
N ASN A 170 9.49 8.08 -6.15
CA ASN A 170 9.18 7.20 -5.03
C ASN A 170 7.69 6.94 -4.90
N SER A 171 6.85 7.99 -4.93
CA SER A 171 5.40 7.82 -4.84
C SER A 171 4.85 6.99 -6.00
N ILE A 172 5.31 7.26 -7.23
CA ILE A 172 4.89 6.51 -8.42
C ILE A 172 5.30 5.04 -8.31
N MET A 173 6.55 4.74 -7.94
CA MET A 173 7.02 3.36 -7.78
C MET A 173 6.24 2.62 -6.69
N ARG A 174 6.00 3.25 -5.53
CA ARG A 174 5.18 2.67 -4.45
C ARG A 174 3.77 2.33 -4.91
N LEU A 175 3.13 3.22 -5.68
CA LEU A 175 1.79 3.01 -6.20
C LEU A 175 1.75 1.91 -7.26
N LEU A 176 2.63 1.97 -8.27
CA LEU A 176 2.65 1.03 -9.39
C LEU A 176 3.01 -0.39 -8.95
N THR A 177 4.09 -0.53 -8.17
CA THR A 177 4.52 -1.85 -7.70
C THR A 177 3.50 -2.45 -6.74
N GLY A 178 2.84 -1.63 -5.91
CA GLY A 178 1.75 -2.08 -5.03
C GLY A 178 0.54 -2.58 -5.81
N ALA A 179 0.07 -1.82 -6.79
CA ALA A 179 -1.04 -2.25 -7.63
C ALA A 179 -0.71 -3.56 -8.37
N LEU A 180 0.52 -3.67 -8.92
CA LEU A 180 0.98 -4.87 -9.59
C LEU A 180 1.03 -6.07 -8.65
N PHE A 181 1.59 -5.91 -7.44
CA PHE A 181 1.60 -6.95 -6.41
C PHE A 181 0.18 -7.45 -6.13
N GLY A 182 -0.75 -6.53 -5.84
CA GLY A 182 -2.13 -6.90 -5.52
C GLY A 182 -2.82 -7.68 -6.65
N ALA A 183 -2.64 -7.24 -7.89
CA ALA A 183 -3.18 -7.93 -9.06
C ALA A 183 -2.55 -9.31 -9.30
N ALA A 184 -1.22 -9.41 -9.18
CA ALA A 184 -0.49 -10.66 -9.34
C ALA A 184 -0.88 -11.69 -8.27
N THR A 185 -1.06 -11.27 -7.02
CA THR A 185 -1.50 -12.15 -5.93
C THR A 185 -2.87 -12.74 -6.21
N VAL A 186 -3.83 -11.96 -6.73
CA VAL A 186 -5.15 -12.49 -7.11
C VAL A 186 -5.04 -13.44 -8.30
N TRP A 187 -4.32 -13.05 -9.35
CA TRP A 187 -4.17 -13.90 -10.53
C TRP A 187 -3.52 -15.24 -10.20
N PHE A 188 -2.57 -15.25 -9.27
CA PHE A 188 -1.99 -16.48 -8.76
C PHE A 188 -2.97 -17.26 -7.88
N ALA A 189 -3.49 -16.67 -6.80
CA ALA A 189 -4.18 -17.41 -5.76
C ALA A 189 -5.64 -17.76 -6.07
N TRP A 190 -6.42 -16.87 -6.72
CA TRP A 190 -7.86 -17.07 -6.89
C TRP A 190 -8.23 -18.29 -7.74
N PRO A 191 -7.50 -18.64 -8.82
CA PRO A 191 -7.74 -19.90 -9.54
C PRO A 191 -7.64 -21.15 -8.65
N TYR A 192 -6.67 -21.22 -7.74
CA TYR A 192 -6.53 -22.35 -6.82
C TYR A 192 -7.67 -22.39 -5.80
N VAL A 193 -8.07 -21.22 -5.30
CA VAL A 193 -9.21 -21.08 -4.37
C VAL A 193 -10.52 -21.50 -5.05
N ASP A 194 -10.80 -21.02 -6.27
CA ASP A 194 -12.01 -21.37 -7.03
C ASP A 194 -12.04 -22.88 -7.35
N GLY A 195 -10.89 -23.48 -7.68
CA GLY A 195 -10.74 -24.93 -7.88
C GLY A 195 -11.07 -25.74 -6.62
N ALA A 196 -10.47 -25.39 -5.48
CA ALA A 196 -10.73 -26.07 -4.20
C ALA A 196 -12.20 -25.97 -3.77
N PHE A 197 -12.85 -24.82 -3.96
CA PHE A 197 -14.29 -24.69 -3.71
C PHE A 197 -15.14 -25.51 -4.69
N GLY A 198 -14.68 -25.67 -5.93
CA GLY A 198 -15.29 -26.56 -6.92
C GLY A 198 -15.31 -28.01 -6.44
N GLU A 199 -14.16 -28.54 -6.03
CA GLU A 199 -14.01 -29.90 -5.50
C GLU A 199 -14.93 -30.15 -4.28
N ILE A 200 -14.93 -29.22 -3.31
CA ILE A 200 -15.80 -29.31 -2.12
C ILE A 200 -17.29 -29.36 -2.51
N LYS A 201 -17.69 -28.57 -3.52
CA LYS A 201 -19.08 -28.53 -3.98
C LYS A 201 -19.48 -29.86 -4.64
N GLU A 202 -18.60 -30.45 -5.44
CA GLU A 202 -18.82 -31.74 -6.10
C GLU A 202 -18.96 -32.87 -5.06
N ASP A 203 -18.06 -32.92 -4.08
CA ASP A 203 -18.11 -33.89 -2.98
C ASP A 203 -19.39 -33.79 -2.15
N LEU A 204 -19.81 -32.56 -1.83
CA LEU A 204 -21.05 -32.32 -1.09
C LEU A 204 -22.28 -32.75 -1.90
N ALA A 205 -22.30 -32.45 -3.20
CA ALA A 205 -23.38 -32.86 -4.09
C ALA A 205 -23.48 -34.39 -4.18
N ALA A 206 -22.35 -35.09 -4.28
CA ALA A 206 -22.30 -36.55 -4.30
C ALA A 206 -22.83 -37.17 -3.00
N LYS A 207 -22.43 -36.65 -1.83
CA LYS A 207 -22.91 -37.11 -0.52
C LYS A 207 -24.42 -36.91 -0.35
N ILE A 208 -24.94 -35.73 -0.72
CA ILE A 208 -26.38 -35.45 -0.65
C ILE A 208 -27.16 -36.38 -1.58
N ALA A 209 -26.66 -36.63 -2.79
CA ALA A 209 -27.29 -37.57 -3.72
C ALA A 209 -27.27 -39.01 -3.19
N GLY A 210 -26.22 -39.42 -2.49
CA GLY A 210 -26.15 -40.71 -1.81
C GLY A 210 -27.18 -40.85 -0.68
N LEU A 211 -27.31 -39.83 0.18
CA LEU A 211 -28.29 -39.83 1.28
C LEU A 211 -29.74 -39.86 0.79
N ARG A 212 -30.04 -39.22 -0.36
CA ARG A 212 -31.39 -39.25 -0.95
C ARG A 212 -31.78 -40.60 -1.56
N LYS A 213 -30.80 -41.48 -1.80
CA LYS A 213 -31.01 -42.81 -2.39
C LYS A 213 -31.13 -43.92 -1.34
N ALA A 214 -30.78 -43.64 -0.09
CA ALA A 214 -30.93 -44.54 1.06
C ALA A 214 -32.30 -44.34 1.73
#